data_AF-A0A4R6R7J6-F1
#
_entry.id   AF-A0A4R6R7J6-F1
#
_cell.length_a   1.000
_cell.length_b   1.000
_cell.length_c   1.000
_cell.angle_alpha   90.00
_cell.angle_beta   90.00
_cell.angle_gamma   90.00
#
_symmetry.space_group_name_H-M   'P 1'
#
loop_
_entity.id
_entity.type
_entity.pdbx_description
1 polymer ?
#
loop_
_entity_poly.entity_id
_entity_poly.type
_entity_poly.pdbx_seq_one_letter_code
_entity_poly.pdbx_strand_id
1 'polypeptide(L)'
;MDVDGYLRRFIDLNYHLPEPPKGAFVEALFKRFNFNKYFEERTNQSSNFRHDKEHFVSIFSELFSIFNFSLRIQEQCFTQISLVFKTTPVSLKLYPILLAVLISIKNYNLDLYKRYINGNIDSNKLMTELFSSKEGQEFLDSHYGNVIEAYLIYYDSTEVKEQLIEQYRDIKENQNTNKDIYRKAEKIMRIINDLDFAVSHNVKDYIVKKIEIMDRFQN
;
A
#
# COMPACT_ATOMS: atom_id res chain seq x y z
N MET A 1 -20.71 57.62 -5.58
CA MET A 1 -19.41 56.93 -5.75
C MET A 1 -19.27 55.95 -4.61
N ASP A 2 -19.10 54.65 -4.77
CA ASP A 2 -19.19 53.74 -5.92
C ASP A 2 -19.36 52.35 -5.27
N VAL A 3 -20.61 51.91 -5.08
CA VAL A 3 -20.95 50.68 -4.33
C VAL A 3 -20.86 49.44 -5.23
N ASP A 4 -20.68 49.63 -6.53
CA ASP A 4 -20.64 48.58 -7.56
C ASP A 4 -19.33 47.78 -7.57
N GLY A 5 -18.29 48.24 -6.85
CA GLY A 5 -17.01 47.53 -6.70
C GLY A 5 -16.99 46.49 -5.57
N TYR A 6 -17.87 46.60 -4.56
CA TYR A 6 -17.79 45.81 -3.34
C TYR A 6 -18.52 44.46 -3.44
N LEU A 7 -19.56 44.36 -4.28
CA LEU A 7 -20.32 43.11 -4.46
C LEU A 7 -19.59 42.04 -5.29
N ARG A 8 -18.46 42.35 -5.91
CA ARG A 8 -17.77 41.41 -6.83
C ARG A 8 -16.73 40.49 -6.16
N ARG A 9 -16.53 40.61 -4.84
CA ARG A 9 -15.54 39.82 -4.08
C ARG A 9 -16.09 38.64 -3.28
N PHE A 10 -17.40 38.43 -3.29
CA PHE A 10 -18.05 37.33 -2.57
C PHE A 10 -19.06 36.59 -3.44
N ILE A 11 -18.73 36.37 -4.70
CA ILE A 11 -19.33 35.25 -5.41
C ILE A 11 -18.55 34.04 -4.92
N ASP A 12 -19.07 33.36 -3.90
CA ASP A 12 -18.77 31.94 -3.69
C ASP A 12 -19.27 31.23 -4.94
N LEU A 13 -18.40 31.19 -5.96
CA LEU A 13 -18.49 30.21 -7.00
C LEU A 13 -18.34 28.89 -6.27
N ASN A 14 -19.48 28.28 -5.93
CA ASN A 14 -19.58 26.89 -5.55
C ASN A 14 -19.16 26.07 -6.77
N TYR A 15 -17.85 26.07 -7.05
CA TYR A 15 -17.22 25.31 -8.11
C TYR A 15 -17.23 23.87 -7.62
N HIS A 16 -18.30 23.16 -7.97
CA HIS A 16 -18.34 21.72 -7.81
C HIS A 16 -17.49 21.14 -8.95
N LEU A 17 -16.17 21.12 -8.74
CA LEU A 17 -15.28 20.36 -9.60
C LEU A 17 -15.74 18.90 -9.52
N PRO A 18 -15.99 18.23 -10.66
CA PRO A 18 -16.35 16.82 -10.65
C PRO A 18 -15.22 16.06 -9.94
N GLU A 19 -15.60 15.11 -9.08
CA GLU A 19 -14.59 14.26 -8.45
C GLU A 19 -13.80 13.55 -9.56
N PRO A 20 -12.46 13.64 -9.52
CA PRO A 20 -11.63 13.01 -10.53
C PRO A 20 -11.84 11.49 -10.48
N PRO A 21 -11.73 10.79 -11.62
CA PRO A 21 -11.88 9.34 -11.62
C PRO A 21 -10.85 8.70 -10.70
N LYS A 22 -11.22 7.58 -10.06
CA LYS A 22 -10.38 6.85 -9.11
C LYS A 22 -8.98 6.62 -9.71
N GLY A 23 -7.95 7.03 -8.98
CA GLY A 23 -6.55 6.90 -9.39
C GLY A 23 -6.00 8.02 -10.29
N ALA A 24 -6.82 8.93 -10.82
CA ALA A 24 -6.32 10.02 -11.67
C ALA A 24 -5.32 10.93 -10.94
N PHE A 25 -5.58 11.23 -9.66
CA PHE A 25 -4.62 11.99 -8.87
C PHE A 25 -3.36 11.18 -8.55
N VAL A 26 -3.48 9.87 -8.31
CA VAL A 26 -2.35 8.95 -8.12
C VAL A 26 -1.44 8.96 -9.36
N GLU A 27 -2.01 8.90 -10.56
CA GLU A 27 -1.24 9.02 -11.81
C GLU A 27 -0.56 10.38 -11.96
N ALA A 28 -1.25 11.47 -11.60
CA ALA A 28 -0.67 12.81 -11.63
C ALA A 28 0.53 12.93 -10.67
N LEU A 29 0.41 12.41 -9.44
CA LEU A 29 1.50 12.36 -8.47
C LEU A 29 2.64 11.47 -8.98
N PHE A 30 2.33 10.31 -9.56
CA PHE A 30 3.34 9.40 -10.12
C PHE A 30 4.21 10.09 -11.18
N LYS A 31 3.59 10.88 -12.06
CA LYS A 31 4.30 11.71 -13.05
C LYS A 31 5.08 12.84 -12.37
N ARG A 32 4.45 13.58 -11.44
CA ARG A 32 5.06 14.74 -10.75
C ARG A 32 6.33 14.36 -9.98
N PHE A 33 6.33 13.23 -9.28
CA PHE A 33 7.48 12.73 -8.53
C PHE A 33 8.50 11.96 -9.40
N ASN A 34 8.25 11.85 -10.71
CA ASN A 34 9.08 11.13 -11.66
C ASN A 34 9.33 9.66 -11.26
N PHE A 35 8.32 8.98 -10.72
CA PHE A 35 8.43 7.57 -10.35
C PHE A 35 8.58 6.65 -11.57
N ASN A 36 8.17 7.09 -12.77
CA ASN A 36 8.40 6.36 -14.02
C ASN A 36 9.86 5.92 -14.15
N LYS A 37 10.81 6.86 -13.95
CA LYS A 37 12.24 6.58 -14.04
C LYS A 37 12.68 5.46 -13.09
N TYR A 38 12.20 5.48 -11.85
CA TYR A 38 12.54 4.46 -10.86
C TYR A 38 12.07 3.06 -11.29
N PHE A 39 10.82 2.94 -11.72
CA PHE A 39 10.26 1.64 -12.13
C PHE A 39 10.82 1.16 -13.47
N GLU A 40 11.19 2.06 -14.39
CA GLU A 40 11.91 1.72 -15.63
C GLU A 40 13.31 1.16 -15.33
N GLU A 41 14.10 1.85 -14.51
CA GLU A 41 15.43 1.37 -14.08
C GLU A 41 15.34 0.00 -13.41
N ARG A 42 14.35 -0.19 -12.54
CA ARG A 42 14.08 -1.47 -11.88
C ARG A 42 13.68 -2.57 -12.88
N THR A 43 12.80 -2.27 -13.83
CA THR A 43 12.38 -3.22 -14.87
C THR A 43 13.55 -3.65 -15.76
N ASN A 44 14.49 -2.74 -16.03
CA ASN A 44 15.69 -3.05 -16.80
C ASN A 44 16.64 -4.01 -16.06
N GLN A 45 16.58 -4.08 -14.73
CA GLN A 45 17.36 -5.05 -13.95
C GLN A 45 16.78 -6.47 -14.01
N SER A 46 15.46 -6.62 -14.15
CA SER A 46 14.82 -7.92 -14.25
C SER A 46 13.40 -7.83 -14.83
N SER A 47 13.06 -8.79 -15.71
CA SER A 47 11.70 -8.96 -16.24
C SER A 47 10.65 -9.20 -15.14
N ASN A 48 11.07 -9.65 -13.96
CA ASN A 48 10.16 -9.93 -12.84
C ASN A 48 9.50 -8.66 -12.29
N PHE A 49 10.03 -7.47 -12.59
CA PHE A 49 9.51 -6.19 -12.09
C PHE A 49 8.63 -5.44 -13.10
N ARG A 50 8.35 -6.04 -14.26
CA ARG A 50 7.61 -5.39 -15.37
C ARG A 50 6.22 -4.88 -15.01
N HIS A 51 5.61 -5.44 -13.97
CA HIS A 51 4.26 -5.10 -13.51
C HIS A 51 4.25 -4.31 -12.19
N ASP A 52 5.43 -4.01 -11.62
CA ASP A 52 5.53 -3.35 -10.31
C ASP A 52 4.86 -1.96 -10.33
N LYS A 53 4.98 -1.24 -11.46
CA LYS A 53 4.36 0.08 -11.63
C LYS A 53 2.84 0.01 -11.60
N GLU A 54 2.25 -0.87 -12.41
CA GLU A 54 0.81 -1.02 -12.53
C GLU A 54 0.20 -1.46 -11.19
N HIS A 55 0.86 -2.40 -10.51
CA HIS A 55 0.46 -2.85 -9.17
C HIS A 55 0.56 -1.72 -8.14
N PHE A 56 1.64 -0.94 -8.17
CA PHE A 56 1.82 0.18 -7.25
C PHE A 56 0.74 1.25 -7.40
N VAL A 57 0.44 1.67 -8.64
CA VAL A 57 -0.63 2.66 -8.91
C VAL A 57 -2.00 2.13 -8.51
N SER A 58 -2.28 0.86 -8.82
CA SER A 58 -3.57 0.26 -8.48
C SER A 58 -3.78 0.13 -6.97
N ILE A 59 -2.77 -0.36 -6.24
CA ILE A 59 -2.83 -0.48 -4.78
C ILE A 59 -3.03 0.88 -4.12
N PHE A 60 -2.32 1.93 -4.56
CA PHE A 60 -2.55 3.27 -4.02
C PHE A 60 -3.95 3.80 -4.30
N SER A 61 -4.45 3.60 -5.52
CA SER A 61 -5.78 4.05 -5.91
C SER A 61 -6.87 3.36 -5.08
N GLU A 62 -6.69 2.08 -4.75
CA GLU A 62 -7.57 1.33 -3.86
C GLU A 62 -7.46 1.82 -2.41
N LEU A 63 -6.25 1.85 -1.83
CA LEU A 63 -6.03 2.24 -0.44
C LEU A 63 -6.49 3.67 -0.15
N PHE A 64 -6.20 4.62 -1.04
CA PHE A 64 -6.62 6.01 -0.85
C PHE A 64 -8.13 6.17 -0.94
N SER A 65 -8.79 5.36 -1.75
CA SER A 65 -10.25 5.33 -1.82
C SER A 65 -10.85 4.73 -0.55
N ILE A 66 -10.35 3.59 -0.08
CA ILE A 66 -10.86 2.89 1.10
C ILE A 66 -10.64 3.74 2.37
N PHE A 67 -9.48 4.37 2.49
CA PHE A 67 -9.14 5.21 3.64
C PHE A 67 -9.66 6.66 3.52
N ASN A 68 -10.38 6.99 2.43
CA ASN A 68 -10.89 8.34 2.16
C ASN A 68 -9.82 9.43 2.28
N PHE A 69 -8.65 9.20 1.70
CA PHE A 69 -7.54 10.16 1.77
C PHE A 69 -7.82 11.43 0.96
N SER A 70 -7.71 12.58 1.62
CA SER A 70 -7.66 13.87 0.92
C SER A 70 -6.44 13.94 -0.02
N LEU A 71 -6.52 14.76 -1.07
CA LEU A 71 -5.42 14.98 -2.02
C LEU A 71 -4.11 15.37 -1.29
N ARG A 72 -4.21 16.10 -0.19
CA ARG A 72 -3.05 16.47 0.66
C ARG A 72 -2.37 15.24 1.27
N ILE A 73 -3.14 14.31 1.83
CA ILE A 73 -2.59 13.07 2.42
C ILE A 73 -1.99 12.19 1.32
N GLN A 74 -2.67 12.08 0.17
CA GLN A 74 -2.13 11.33 -0.98
C GLN A 74 -0.77 11.90 -1.43
N GLU A 75 -0.64 13.22 -1.53
CA GLU A 75 0.62 13.91 -1.81
C GLU A 75 1.69 13.67 -0.73
N GLN A 76 1.30 13.66 0.54
CA GLN A 76 2.21 13.35 1.65
C GLN A 76 2.76 11.91 1.54
N CYS A 77 1.93 10.92 1.23
CA CYS A 77 2.39 9.55 1.00
C CYS A 77 3.41 9.46 -0.14
N PHE A 78 3.14 10.13 -1.27
CA PHE A 78 4.08 10.16 -2.40
C PHE A 78 5.38 10.90 -2.06
N THR A 79 5.30 11.98 -1.26
CA THR A 79 6.49 12.68 -0.76
C THR A 79 7.35 11.73 0.07
N GLN A 80 6.75 10.96 0.97
CA GLN A 80 7.45 9.97 1.79
C GLN A 80 8.09 8.87 0.91
N ILE A 81 7.37 8.33 -0.07
CA ILE A 81 7.95 7.33 -0.97
C ILE A 81 9.13 7.91 -1.76
N SER A 82 9.02 9.14 -2.25
CA SER A 82 10.05 9.75 -3.08
C SER A 82 11.38 9.86 -2.36
N LEU A 83 11.36 10.14 -1.06
CA LEU A 83 12.54 10.22 -0.22
C LEU A 83 13.11 8.82 0.06
N VAL A 84 12.27 7.79 0.25
CA VAL A 84 12.75 6.41 0.35
C VAL A 84 13.46 6.00 -0.95
N PHE A 85 12.82 6.21 -2.10
CA PHE A 85 13.41 5.89 -3.41
C PHE A 85 14.73 6.62 -3.67
N LYS A 86 14.83 7.91 -3.31
CA LYS A 86 16.07 8.69 -3.47
C LYS A 86 17.19 8.26 -2.53
N THR A 87 16.86 7.75 -1.34
CA THR A 87 17.86 7.38 -0.33
C THR A 87 18.20 5.89 -0.33
N THR A 88 17.61 5.12 -1.23
CA THR A 88 17.85 3.68 -1.35
C THR A 88 18.49 3.35 -2.69
N PRO A 89 19.65 2.66 -2.70
CA PRO A 89 20.24 2.14 -3.91
C PRO A 89 19.26 1.28 -4.72
N VAL A 90 19.22 1.48 -6.04
CA VAL A 90 18.37 0.71 -6.96
C VAL A 90 18.72 -0.79 -6.95
N SER A 91 19.94 -1.16 -6.52
CA SER A 91 20.38 -2.56 -6.37
C SER A 91 19.75 -3.28 -5.18
N LEU A 92 19.17 -2.57 -4.22
CA LEU A 92 18.42 -3.19 -3.14
C LEU A 92 17.00 -3.46 -3.63
N LYS A 93 16.53 -4.70 -3.43
CA LYS A 93 15.13 -5.09 -3.65
C LYS A 93 14.25 -4.39 -2.62
N LEU A 94 14.01 -3.09 -2.79
CA LEU A 94 12.86 -2.43 -2.19
C LEU A 94 11.61 -3.18 -2.64
N TYR A 95 10.66 -3.42 -1.76
CA TYR A 95 9.34 -3.91 -2.12
C TYR A 95 8.41 -2.71 -2.20
N PRO A 96 8.18 -2.12 -3.40
CA PRO A 96 7.43 -0.88 -3.52
C PRO A 96 5.98 -1.05 -3.03
N ILE A 97 5.44 -2.26 -3.18
CA ILE A 97 4.11 -2.64 -2.68
C ILE A 97 4.07 -2.58 -1.15
N LEU A 98 4.98 -3.27 -0.45
CA LEU A 98 5.03 -3.24 1.02
C LEU A 98 5.27 -1.81 1.54
N LEU A 99 6.17 -1.07 0.90
CA LEU A 99 6.40 0.33 1.23
C LEU A 99 5.11 1.17 1.08
N ALA A 100 4.38 0.99 -0.02
CA ALA A 100 3.13 1.68 -0.28
C ALA A 100 2.08 1.40 0.79
N VAL A 101 1.92 0.14 1.17
CA VAL A 101 0.99 -0.31 2.21
C VAL A 101 1.36 0.31 3.56
N LEU A 102 2.61 0.15 4.01
CA LEU A 102 3.05 0.64 5.31
C LEU A 102 2.95 2.16 5.43
N ILE A 103 3.33 2.91 4.39
CA ILE A 103 3.16 4.37 4.34
C ILE A 103 1.68 4.75 4.39
N SER A 104 0.82 4.05 3.67
CA SER A 104 -0.63 4.32 3.68
C SER A 104 -1.22 4.08 5.07
N ILE A 105 -0.90 2.95 5.71
CA ILE A 105 -1.36 2.64 7.08
C ILE A 105 -0.88 3.71 8.06
N LYS A 106 0.39 4.13 7.97
CA LYS A 106 0.97 5.16 8.84
C LYS A 106 0.24 6.50 8.74
N ASN A 107 -0.13 6.93 7.54
CA ASN A 107 -0.85 8.18 7.32
C ASN A 107 -2.36 8.06 7.63
N TYR A 108 -2.92 6.85 7.60
CA TYR A 108 -4.31 6.59 7.97
C TYR A 108 -4.49 6.53 9.50
N ASN A 109 -3.68 5.70 10.15
CA ASN A 109 -3.72 5.48 11.59
C ASN A 109 -2.32 5.13 12.13
N LEU A 110 -1.66 6.13 12.71
CA LEU A 110 -0.31 6.00 13.24
C LEU A 110 -0.21 5.00 14.41
N ASP A 111 -1.24 4.90 15.26
CA ASP A 111 -1.26 3.94 16.36
C ASP A 111 -1.28 2.50 15.84
N LEU A 112 -2.16 2.23 14.88
CA LEU A 112 -2.29 0.92 14.26
C LEU A 112 -1.00 0.51 13.54
N TYR A 113 -0.39 1.45 12.80
CA TYR A 113 0.93 1.26 12.20
C TYR A 113 1.98 0.87 13.25
N LYS A 114 2.09 1.63 14.35
CA LYS A 114 3.08 1.38 15.41
C LYS A 114 2.88 0.03 16.09
N ARG A 115 1.64 -0.31 16.45
CA ARG A 115 1.29 -1.62 17.02
C ARG A 115 1.72 -2.75 16.09
N TYR A 116 1.52 -2.60 14.79
CA TYR A 116 1.94 -3.60 13.81
C TYR A 116 3.45 -3.72 13.67
N ILE A 117 4.17 -2.63 13.42
CA ILE A 117 5.63 -2.70 13.20
C ILE A 117 6.40 -3.14 14.45
N ASN A 118 5.84 -2.93 15.64
CA ASN A 118 6.39 -3.38 16.91
C ASN A 118 6.00 -4.84 17.26
N GLY A 119 5.19 -5.50 16.43
CA GLY A 119 4.74 -6.88 16.65
C GLY A 119 3.71 -7.02 17.78
N ASN A 120 3.01 -5.94 18.16
CA ASN A 120 1.92 -5.99 19.14
C ASN A 120 0.61 -6.55 18.55
N ILE A 121 0.49 -6.53 17.22
CA ILE A 121 -0.58 -7.17 16.45
C ILE A 121 0.02 -7.84 15.20
N ASP A 122 -0.62 -8.90 14.74
CA ASP A 122 -0.29 -9.59 13.49
C ASP A 122 -1.06 -9.02 12.29
N SER A 123 -0.73 -9.51 11.09
CA SER A 123 -1.38 -9.13 9.84
C SER A 123 -2.87 -9.44 9.81
N ASN A 124 -3.34 -10.55 10.39
CA ASN A 124 -4.76 -10.89 10.41
C ASN A 124 -5.56 -9.84 11.20
N LYS A 125 -5.07 -9.49 12.40
CA LYS A 125 -5.68 -8.47 13.25
C LYS A 125 -5.62 -7.09 12.60
N LEU A 126 -4.48 -6.74 12.01
CA LEU A 126 -4.30 -5.49 11.26
C LEU A 126 -5.32 -5.38 10.12
N MET A 127 -5.45 -6.42 9.29
CA MET A 127 -6.36 -6.43 8.15
C MET A 127 -7.82 -6.34 8.58
N THR A 128 -8.19 -7.04 9.66
CA THR A 128 -9.53 -6.96 10.24
C THR A 128 -9.86 -5.55 10.74
N GLU A 129 -8.91 -4.87 11.41
CA GLU A 129 -9.12 -3.50 11.88
C GLU A 129 -9.16 -2.48 10.71
N LEU A 130 -8.27 -2.60 9.72
CA LEU A 130 -8.17 -1.68 8.57
C LEU A 130 -9.36 -1.75 7.62
N PHE A 131 -9.85 -2.96 7.33
CA PHE A 131 -10.81 -3.22 6.26
C PHE A 131 -12.17 -3.68 6.80
N SER A 132 -12.56 -3.23 7.99
CA SER A 132 -13.82 -3.59 8.65
C SER A 132 -15.08 -3.06 7.93
N SER A 133 -14.95 -2.09 7.03
CA SER A 133 -16.06 -1.62 6.19
C SER A 133 -16.45 -2.63 5.13
N LYS A 134 -17.65 -2.50 4.56
CA LYS A 134 -18.13 -3.36 3.47
C LYS A 134 -17.19 -3.27 2.26
N GLU A 135 -16.83 -2.06 1.87
CA GLU A 135 -15.90 -1.78 0.77
C GLU A 135 -14.51 -2.36 1.06
N GLY A 136 -14.09 -2.35 2.33
CA GLY A 136 -12.86 -2.99 2.78
C GLY A 136 -12.89 -4.51 2.59
N GLN A 137 -13.97 -5.17 2.97
CA GLN A 137 -14.12 -6.62 2.77
C GLN A 137 -14.14 -7.00 1.28
N GLU A 138 -14.89 -6.25 0.46
CA GLU A 138 -14.88 -6.45 -1.00
C GLU A 138 -13.47 -6.27 -1.60
N PHE A 139 -12.69 -5.32 -1.07
CA PHE A 139 -11.29 -5.14 -1.44
C PHE A 139 -10.42 -6.33 -1.01
N LEU A 140 -10.61 -6.90 0.18
CA LEU A 140 -9.85 -8.07 0.66
C LEU A 140 -10.03 -9.31 -0.21
N ASP A 141 -11.20 -9.46 -0.84
CA ASP A 141 -11.48 -10.55 -1.79
C ASP A 141 -10.91 -10.28 -3.20
N SER A 142 -10.51 -9.04 -3.47
CA SER A 142 -9.96 -8.64 -4.76
C SER A 142 -8.55 -9.20 -5.02
N HIS A 143 -8.08 -9.05 -6.27
CA HIS A 143 -6.70 -9.40 -6.60
C HIS A 143 -5.69 -8.65 -5.71
N TYR A 144 -5.90 -7.36 -5.49
CA TYR A 144 -4.97 -6.50 -4.75
C TYR A 144 -5.04 -6.72 -3.24
N GLY A 145 -6.23 -7.00 -2.69
CA GLY A 145 -6.40 -7.40 -1.30
C GLY A 145 -5.56 -8.63 -0.96
N ASN A 146 -5.66 -9.67 -1.78
CA ASN A 146 -4.86 -10.89 -1.64
C ASN A 146 -3.33 -10.64 -1.74
N VAL A 147 -2.91 -9.67 -2.55
CA VAL A 147 -1.49 -9.28 -2.63
C VAL A 147 -1.05 -8.62 -1.34
N ILE A 148 -1.79 -7.60 -0.86
CA ILE A 148 -1.48 -6.90 0.39
C ILE A 148 -1.43 -7.88 1.55
N GLU A 149 -2.41 -8.78 1.64
CA GLU A 149 -2.48 -9.81 2.68
C GLU A 149 -1.23 -10.68 2.69
N ALA A 150 -0.82 -11.21 1.53
CA ALA A 150 0.40 -12.02 1.43
C ALA A 150 1.67 -11.23 1.84
N TYR A 151 1.78 -9.96 1.47
CA TYR A 151 2.91 -9.11 1.85
C TYR A 151 2.95 -8.82 3.36
N LEU A 152 1.80 -8.65 4.00
CA LEU A 152 1.71 -8.41 5.44
C LEU A 152 1.97 -9.70 6.24
N ILE A 153 1.44 -10.85 5.80
CA ILE A 153 1.74 -12.16 6.40
C ILE A 153 3.25 -12.44 6.31
N TYR A 154 3.85 -12.16 5.16
CA TYR A 154 5.29 -12.28 4.98
C TYR A 154 6.09 -11.40 5.95
N TYR A 155 5.54 -10.24 6.30
CA TYR A 155 6.16 -9.29 7.22
C TYR A 155 5.98 -9.66 8.69
N ASP A 156 5.05 -10.54 9.06
CA ASP A 156 4.86 -10.99 10.45
C ASP A 156 6.09 -11.74 11.01
N SER A 157 6.05 -12.09 12.30
CA SER A 157 7.07 -12.96 12.86
C SER A 157 7.04 -14.34 12.19
N THR A 158 8.17 -15.05 12.17
CA THR A 158 8.23 -16.40 11.57
C THR A 158 7.16 -17.32 12.13
N GLU A 159 6.95 -17.30 13.45
CA GLU A 159 5.93 -18.09 14.13
C GLU A 159 4.51 -17.76 13.63
N VAL A 160 4.15 -16.47 13.56
CA VAL A 160 2.84 -16.03 13.08
C VAL A 160 2.67 -16.37 11.60
N LYS A 161 3.70 -16.14 10.78
CA LYS A 161 3.71 -16.50 9.36
C LYS A 161 3.43 -17.99 9.17
N GLU A 162 4.13 -18.85 9.91
CA GLU A 162 3.95 -20.30 9.85
C GLU A 162 2.52 -20.71 10.27
N GLN A 163 2.00 -20.14 11.36
CA GLN A 163 0.62 -20.39 11.81
C GLN A 163 -0.41 -20.02 10.74
N LEU A 164 -0.26 -18.85 10.10
CA LEU A 164 -1.18 -18.39 9.05
C LEU A 164 -1.05 -19.22 7.77
N ILE A 165 0.16 -19.65 7.39
CA ILE A 165 0.38 -20.58 6.27
C ILE A 165 -0.31 -21.92 6.53
N GLU A 166 -0.26 -22.43 7.76
CA GLU A 166 -0.92 -23.69 8.11
C GLU A 166 -2.44 -23.58 7.96
N GLN A 167 -3.03 -22.48 8.42
CA GLN A 167 -4.46 -22.22 8.22
C GLN A 167 -4.84 -22.23 6.73
N TYR A 168 -4.00 -21.64 5.86
CA TYR A 168 -4.22 -21.67 4.42
C TYR A 168 -4.03 -23.06 3.81
N ARG A 169 -3.15 -23.89 4.38
CA ARG A 169 -2.99 -25.29 3.96
C ARG A 169 -4.22 -26.11 4.33
N ASP A 170 -4.72 -25.98 5.55
CA ASP A 170 -5.94 -26.66 6.02
C ASP A 170 -7.15 -26.33 5.14
N ILE A 171 -7.30 -25.07 4.75
CA ILE A 171 -8.35 -24.60 3.83
C ILE A 171 -8.28 -25.34 2.48
N LYS A 172 -7.07 -25.59 1.97
CA LYS A 172 -6.85 -26.27 0.68
C LYS A 172 -7.05 -27.77 0.76
N GLU A 173 -6.76 -28.38 1.90
CA GLU A 173 -6.93 -29.83 2.12
C GLU A 173 -8.40 -30.20 2.40
N ASN A 174 -9.20 -29.24 2.87
CA ASN A 174 -10.63 -29.43 3.10
C ASN A 174 -11.42 -29.49 1.78
N GLN A 175 -11.92 -30.68 1.46
CA GLN A 175 -12.69 -30.95 0.23
C GLN A 175 -14.05 -30.22 0.16
N ASN A 176 -14.55 -29.68 1.27
CA ASN A 176 -15.81 -28.94 1.34
C ASN A 176 -15.62 -27.41 1.25
N THR A 177 -14.38 -26.93 1.05
CA THR A 177 -14.09 -25.50 0.96
C THR A 177 -14.72 -24.87 -0.29
N ASN A 178 -15.28 -23.67 -0.13
CA ASN A 178 -15.77 -22.87 -1.25
C ASN A 178 -14.61 -22.56 -2.23
N LYS A 179 -14.88 -22.71 -3.53
CA LYS A 179 -13.91 -22.47 -4.62
C LYS A 179 -13.22 -21.11 -4.55
N ASP A 180 -13.90 -20.06 -4.11
CA ASP A 180 -13.30 -18.72 -4.03
C ASP A 180 -12.34 -18.60 -2.84
N ILE A 181 -12.68 -19.21 -1.70
CA ILE A 181 -11.80 -19.31 -0.53
C ILE A 181 -10.54 -20.13 -0.88
N TYR A 182 -10.71 -21.25 -1.60
CA TYR A 182 -9.60 -22.07 -2.09
C TYR A 182 -8.66 -21.24 -2.99
N ARG A 183 -9.22 -20.50 -3.95
CA ARG A 183 -8.44 -19.66 -4.88
C ARG A 183 -7.67 -18.57 -4.17
N LYS A 184 -8.30 -17.92 -3.17
CA LYS A 184 -7.66 -16.94 -2.30
C LYS A 184 -6.46 -17.56 -1.58
N ALA A 185 -6.68 -18.68 -0.89
CA ALA A 185 -5.62 -19.41 -0.17
C ALA A 185 -4.45 -19.80 -1.09
N GLU A 186 -4.76 -20.39 -2.24
CA GLU A 186 -3.75 -20.77 -3.24
C GLU A 186 -2.92 -19.57 -3.71
N LYS A 187 -3.58 -18.44 -3.97
CA LYS A 187 -2.90 -17.23 -4.42
C LYS A 187 -2.00 -16.62 -3.35
N ILE A 188 -2.47 -16.51 -2.11
CA ILE A 188 -1.70 -15.97 -0.99
C ILE A 188 -0.46 -16.85 -0.76
N MET A 189 -0.63 -18.17 -0.66
CA MET A 189 0.48 -19.10 -0.48
C MET A 189 1.51 -19.00 -1.62
N ARG A 190 1.06 -18.86 -2.87
CA ARG A 190 1.96 -18.70 -4.01
C ARG A 190 2.82 -17.43 -3.87
N ILE A 191 2.20 -16.30 -3.54
CA ILE A 191 2.93 -15.03 -3.36
C ILE A 191 3.92 -15.13 -2.21
N ILE A 192 3.54 -15.73 -1.08
CA ILE A 192 4.45 -15.92 0.07
C ILE A 192 5.66 -16.77 -0.33
N ASN A 193 5.46 -17.87 -1.06
CA ASN A 193 6.56 -18.71 -1.54
C ASN A 193 7.50 -17.96 -2.50
N ASP A 194 6.94 -17.15 -3.40
CA ASP A 194 7.73 -16.31 -4.31
C ASP A 194 8.56 -15.28 -3.53
N LEU A 195 8.01 -14.73 -2.44
CA LEU A 195 8.70 -13.80 -1.54
C LEU A 195 9.82 -14.51 -0.75
N ASP A 196 9.58 -15.70 -0.20
CA ASP A 196 10.61 -16.48 0.51
C ASP A 196 11.83 -16.78 -0.39
N PHE A 197 11.61 -16.99 -1.69
CA PHE A 197 12.70 -17.16 -2.65
C PHE A 197 13.39 -15.83 -3.04
N ALA A 198 12.63 -14.73 -3.10
CA ALA A 198 13.11 -13.47 -3.65
C ALA A 198 13.74 -12.53 -2.61
N VAL A 199 13.35 -12.60 -1.34
CA VAL A 199 13.67 -11.61 -0.30
C VAL A 199 14.86 -12.06 0.55
N SER A 200 15.83 -11.17 0.79
CA SER A 200 16.82 -11.40 1.84
C SER A 200 16.22 -11.05 3.21
N HIS A 201 16.57 -11.81 4.25
CA HIS A 201 15.98 -11.73 5.60
C HIS A 201 16.03 -10.33 6.27
N ASN A 202 16.76 -9.37 5.70
CA ASN A 202 16.97 -8.03 6.26
C ASN A 202 16.16 -6.91 5.59
N VAL A 203 15.36 -7.20 4.54
CA VAL A 203 14.64 -6.14 3.82
C VAL A 203 13.52 -5.52 4.68
N LYS A 204 12.93 -6.30 5.58
CA LYS A 204 11.92 -5.86 6.56
C LYS A 204 12.42 -4.68 7.39
N ASP A 205 13.50 -4.90 8.15
CA ASP A 205 14.06 -3.89 9.04
C ASP A 205 14.55 -2.67 8.25
N TYR A 206 15.05 -2.90 7.04
CA TYR A 206 15.49 -1.82 6.16
C TYR A 206 14.32 -0.88 5.78
N ILE A 207 13.18 -1.43 5.34
CA ILE A 207 12.02 -0.62 4.92
C ILE A 207 11.48 0.19 6.10
N VAL A 208 11.28 -0.44 7.25
CA VAL A 208 10.78 0.24 8.46
C VAL A 208 11.74 1.33 8.89
N LYS A 209 13.03 1.02 8.97
CA LYS A 209 14.05 2.00 9.35
C LYS A 209 14.07 3.18 8.38
N LYS A 210 13.86 2.96 7.08
CA LYS A 210 13.75 4.05 6.10
C LYS A 210 12.53 4.93 6.32
N ILE A 211 11.36 4.33 6.56
CA ILE A 211 10.13 5.06 6.89
C ILE A 211 10.33 5.89 8.17
N GLU A 212 10.95 5.33 9.20
CA GLU A 212 11.12 5.99 10.50
C GLU A 212 12.23 7.06 10.52
N ILE A 213 13.34 6.85 9.81
CA ILE A 213 14.42 7.85 9.70
C ILE A 213 13.91 9.13 9.04
N MET A 214 13.04 9.00 8.06
CA MET A 214 12.55 10.13 7.30
C MET A 214 11.67 11.08 8.10
N ASP A 215 10.88 10.58 9.05
CA ASP A 215 10.08 11.43 9.91
C ASP A 215 10.94 12.38 10.74
N ARG A 216 12.18 11.99 11.07
CA ARG A 216 13.12 12.85 11.80
C ARG A 216 13.56 14.08 11.01
N PHE A 217 13.35 14.10 9.69
CA PHE A 217 13.66 15.23 8.83
C PHE A 217 12.43 16.11 8.51
N GLN A 218 11.24 15.73 8.99
CA GLN A 218 9.99 16.48 8.77
C GLN A 218 9.50 17.25 10.01
N ASN A 219 10.21 17.16 11.14
CA ASN A 219 9.96 17.90 12.39
C ASN A 219 10.95 19.05 12.60
#